data_AF-A0A7V0TQ85-F1
#
_entry.id   AF-A0A7V0TQ85-F1
#
_cell.length_a   1.000
_cell.length_b   1.000
_cell.length_c   1.000
_cell.angle_alpha   90.00
_cell.angle_beta   90.00
_cell.angle_gamma   90.00
#
_symmetry.space_group_name_H-M   'P 1'
#
loop_
_entity.id
_entity.type
_entity.pdbx_description
1 polymer ?
#
loop_
_entity_poly.entity_id
_entity_poly.type
_entity_poly.pdbx_seq_one_letter_code
_entity_poly.pdbx_strand_id
1 'polypeptide(L)'
;MSRSFSLTILLITLPVIAMPSCHNEQYQDFTPDFTVTLSEDDPNVLRFVNTTTGEHSYMQWDFGNGEQTAKQPASRLTYSIFYEQKGEYPVTLTVWGTNGNETDKKSVTKTVTVEYSAPNPDFIYEIIPDSSNHVRLTDQSTGDYDSITWKYPGRKYPGVPGETRVLYLAMGDTYPLELEICRNGISKSITRNIIIPSDDPDYPDHYKLVWSEEFETEEIDHTKWDHETGATGWGNKEWQNYTNGLNTSLSGGKLKINVIKTGEGQQVRDYTSSRINSRESFTYGRFEIMAKMPEYKGPGLWPAIWMLGKSIQEGTPWPLCGEVDIMEYVSWNPDHVGSAIHIESNNHARGNAITSGHIHLPTAEEEFHVYGLIWTYNRLYFYIDHPDNTILTYHRPAGYDQENWPFDRPFYFLFNVAVGGTYGGVEGVDNSIFPAVMEIDYVRVYQLE
;
A
#
# COMPACT_ATOMS: atom_id res chain seq x y z
N MET A 1 -6.36 -61.79 -84.84
CA MET A 1 -7.80 -61.65 -85.12
C MET A 1 -8.10 -60.18 -85.32
N SER A 2 -8.34 -59.76 -86.55
CA SER A 2 -8.54 -58.35 -86.96
C SER A 2 -9.50 -58.34 -88.15
N ARG A 3 -10.67 -57.71 -87.99
CA ARG A 3 -11.56 -57.16 -89.04
C ARG A 3 -12.42 -56.08 -88.36
N SER A 4 -12.23 -54.79 -88.66
CA SER A 4 -12.83 -54.01 -89.76
C SER A 4 -14.34 -53.78 -89.57
N PHE A 5 -14.78 -52.52 -89.43
CA PHE A 5 -15.43 -51.74 -90.50
C PHE A 5 -15.91 -50.38 -89.97
N SER A 6 -15.76 -49.34 -90.80
CA SER A 6 -16.32 -47.99 -90.63
C SER A 6 -17.59 -47.87 -91.48
N LEU A 7 -18.66 -47.21 -90.97
CA LEU A 7 -19.68 -46.57 -91.82
C LEU A 7 -20.54 -45.52 -91.05
N THR A 8 -20.23 -44.25 -91.29
CA THR A 8 -21.08 -43.12 -91.73
C THR A 8 -22.57 -42.97 -91.28
N ILE A 9 -22.81 -41.85 -90.57
CA ILE A 9 -23.94 -40.88 -90.56
C ILE A 9 -25.38 -41.35 -90.20
N LEU A 10 -25.95 -40.75 -89.14
CA LEU A 10 -27.30 -40.14 -89.19
C LEU A 10 -27.49 -39.10 -88.05
N LEU A 11 -27.86 -37.87 -88.43
CA LEU A 11 -28.34 -36.81 -87.53
C LEU A 11 -29.69 -37.22 -86.91
N ILE A 12 -29.83 -37.05 -85.59
CA ILE A 12 -31.14 -36.94 -84.93
C ILE A 12 -31.10 -35.75 -83.97
N THR A 13 -31.95 -34.78 -84.26
CA THR A 13 -32.29 -33.58 -83.50
C THR A 13 -33.03 -33.93 -82.21
N LEU A 14 -32.65 -33.30 -81.09
CA LEU A 14 -33.41 -33.24 -79.84
C LEU A 14 -33.21 -31.83 -79.21
N PRO A 15 -34.18 -31.34 -78.43
CA PRO A 15 -34.87 -30.09 -78.69
C PRO A 15 -34.35 -28.91 -77.87
N VAL A 16 -34.56 -27.70 -78.40
CA VAL A 16 -34.51 -26.45 -77.64
C VAL A 16 -35.63 -26.49 -76.60
N ILE A 17 -35.30 -26.84 -75.37
CA ILE A 17 -36.17 -26.62 -74.21
C ILE A 17 -35.99 -25.16 -73.82
N ALA A 18 -36.94 -24.33 -74.24
CA ALA A 18 -37.19 -23.05 -73.59
C ALA A 18 -37.63 -23.34 -72.15
N MET A 19 -36.72 -23.18 -71.19
CA MET A 19 -37.12 -23.08 -69.79
C MET A 19 -37.51 -21.64 -69.50
N PRO A 20 -38.62 -21.42 -68.79
CA PRO A 20 -39.20 -20.11 -68.59
C PRO A 20 -38.28 -19.22 -67.76
N SER A 21 -38.13 -18.00 -68.26
CA SER A 21 -37.83 -16.81 -67.47
C SER A 21 -38.63 -16.80 -66.16
N CYS A 22 -37.99 -16.25 -65.13
CA CYS A 22 -38.50 -15.97 -63.78
C CYS A 22 -38.55 -17.17 -62.82
N HIS A 23 -37.41 -17.53 -62.25
CA HIS A 23 -37.39 -17.74 -60.80
C HIS A 23 -37.25 -16.37 -60.14
N ASN A 24 -38.35 -15.86 -59.59
CA ASN A 24 -38.24 -14.96 -58.45
C ASN A 24 -37.58 -15.79 -57.36
N GLU A 25 -36.27 -15.64 -57.17
CA GLU A 25 -35.64 -16.00 -55.91
C GLU A 25 -36.37 -15.21 -54.83
N GLN A 26 -37.31 -15.85 -54.14
CA GLN A 26 -37.85 -15.32 -52.90
C GLN A 26 -36.72 -15.40 -51.89
N TYR A 27 -35.88 -14.36 -51.86
CA TYR A 27 -35.01 -14.10 -50.72
C TYR A 27 -35.91 -14.09 -49.49
N GLN A 28 -35.67 -15.01 -48.55
CA GLN A 28 -36.33 -14.96 -47.25
C GLN A 28 -36.06 -13.57 -46.68
N ASP A 29 -37.15 -12.85 -46.40
CA ASP A 29 -37.04 -11.46 -46.00
C ASP A 29 -36.50 -11.40 -44.57
N PHE A 30 -35.26 -10.93 -44.42
CA PHE A 30 -34.66 -10.62 -43.13
C PHE A 30 -34.49 -9.11 -42.99
N THR A 31 -34.59 -8.60 -41.77
CA THR A 31 -34.48 -7.17 -41.45
C THR A 31 -33.36 -6.97 -40.44
N PRO A 32 -32.19 -6.44 -40.86
CA PRO A 32 -31.10 -6.13 -39.94
C PRO A 32 -31.53 -5.13 -38.88
N ASP A 33 -31.24 -5.45 -37.63
CA ASP A 33 -31.46 -4.53 -36.52
C ASP A 33 -30.52 -4.85 -35.36
N PHE A 34 -30.29 -3.88 -34.49
CA PHE A 34 -29.54 -4.07 -33.26
C PHE A 34 -29.94 -3.10 -32.16
N THR A 35 -29.69 -3.50 -30.92
CA THR A 35 -29.81 -2.63 -29.75
C THR A 35 -28.44 -2.28 -29.18
N VAL A 36 -28.39 -1.16 -28.46
CA VAL A 36 -27.18 -0.67 -27.79
C VAL A 36 -27.53 -0.34 -26.35
N THR A 37 -26.73 -0.81 -25.41
CA THR A 37 -26.80 -0.40 -24.00
C THR A 37 -25.43 0.03 -23.52
N LEU A 38 -25.37 1.01 -22.62
CA LEU A 38 -24.13 1.36 -21.92
C LEU A 38 -23.76 0.24 -20.94
N SER A 39 -22.47 0.01 -20.75
CA SER A 39 -21.98 -0.84 -19.65
C SER A 39 -22.26 -0.15 -18.32
N GLU A 40 -22.63 -0.93 -17.30
CA GLU A 40 -22.78 -0.42 -15.93
C GLU A 40 -21.42 -0.11 -15.29
N ASP A 41 -20.35 -0.77 -15.77
CA ASP A 41 -18.99 -0.66 -15.22
C ASP A 41 -18.16 0.47 -15.85
N ASP A 42 -18.45 0.85 -17.10
CA ASP A 42 -17.68 1.86 -17.85
C ASP A 42 -18.57 2.57 -18.89
N PRO A 43 -18.85 3.89 -18.75
CA PRO A 43 -19.70 4.64 -19.67
C PRO A 43 -19.07 4.82 -21.05
N ASN A 44 -17.79 4.50 -21.23
CA ASN A 44 -17.11 4.47 -22.53
C ASN A 44 -17.21 3.10 -23.20
N VAL A 45 -17.84 2.09 -22.56
CA VAL A 45 -18.09 0.77 -23.14
C VAL A 45 -19.56 0.63 -23.53
N LEU A 46 -19.80 0.43 -24.83
CA LEU A 46 -21.14 0.20 -25.39
C LEU A 46 -21.30 -1.27 -25.77
N ARG A 47 -22.41 -1.86 -25.34
CA ARG A 47 -22.80 -3.23 -25.65
C ARG A 47 -23.80 -3.25 -26.81
N PHE A 48 -23.38 -3.82 -27.92
CA PHE A 48 -24.16 -4.03 -29.13
C PHE A 48 -24.77 -5.43 -29.13
N VAL A 49 -26.07 -5.53 -29.38
CA VAL A 49 -26.77 -6.81 -29.51
C VAL A 49 -27.45 -6.89 -30.87
N ASN A 50 -27.06 -7.87 -31.69
CA ASN A 50 -27.74 -8.17 -32.95
C ASN A 50 -29.17 -8.67 -32.65
N THR A 51 -30.17 -7.94 -33.15
CA THR A 51 -31.60 -8.27 -33.04
C THR A 51 -32.25 -8.47 -34.40
N THR A 52 -31.45 -8.78 -35.42
CA THR A 52 -31.90 -9.07 -36.78
C THR A 52 -32.97 -10.16 -36.78
N THR A 53 -34.07 -9.90 -37.50
CA THR A 53 -35.19 -10.84 -37.66
C THR A 53 -35.16 -11.48 -39.04
N GLY A 54 -35.74 -12.67 -39.17
CA GLY A 54 -35.70 -13.48 -40.40
C GLY A 54 -34.46 -14.36 -40.50
N GLU A 55 -34.44 -15.24 -41.51
CA GLU A 55 -33.36 -16.21 -41.73
C GLU A 55 -32.10 -15.53 -42.30
N HIS A 56 -30.97 -15.70 -41.62
CA HIS A 56 -29.69 -15.10 -42.00
C HIS A 56 -28.53 -15.96 -41.49
N SER A 57 -27.36 -15.87 -42.14
CA SER A 57 -26.23 -16.78 -41.83
C SER A 57 -24.94 -16.06 -41.45
N TYR A 58 -24.70 -14.86 -41.97
CA TYR A 58 -23.46 -14.12 -41.69
C TYR A 58 -23.73 -12.68 -41.31
N MET A 59 -22.79 -12.10 -40.58
CA MET A 59 -22.82 -10.69 -40.20
C MET A 59 -21.41 -10.10 -40.15
N GLN A 60 -21.36 -8.77 -40.16
CA GLN A 60 -20.16 -7.97 -40.00
C GLN A 60 -20.55 -6.65 -39.33
N TRP A 61 -19.70 -6.18 -38.42
CA TRP A 61 -19.86 -4.90 -37.75
C TRP A 61 -18.79 -3.92 -38.22
N ASP A 62 -19.18 -2.67 -38.38
CA ASP A 62 -18.33 -1.48 -38.34
C ASP A 62 -18.85 -0.60 -37.19
N PHE A 63 -18.02 -0.37 -36.18
CA PHE A 63 -18.41 0.35 -34.98
C PHE A 63 -18.17 1.86 -35.09
N GLY A 64 -17.69 2.37 -36.23
CA GLY A 64 -17.52 3.81 -36.46
C GLY A 64 -16.35 4.46 -35.70
N ASN A 65 -15.70 3.74 -34.77
CA ASN A 65 -14.47 4.16 -34.08
C ASN A 65 -13.20 3.60 -34.76
N GLY A 66 -13.33 3.00 -35.94
CA GLY A 66 -12.25 2.30 -36.66
C GLY A 66 -12.15 0.81 -36.34
N GLU A 67 -12.88 0.31 -35.35
CA GLU A 67 -13.02 -1.13 -35.10
C GLU A 67 -14.09 -1.74 -35.99
N GLN A 68 -13.79 -2.93 -36.52
CA GLN A 68 -14.70 -3.71 -37.33
C GLN A 68 -14.46 -5.19 -37.10
N THR A 69 -15.50 -6.01 -37.29
CA THR A 69 -15.32 -7.47 -37.31
C THR A 69 -15.02 -7.95 -38.72
N ALA A 70 -14.42 -9.13 -38.86
CA ALA A 70 -14.51 -9.86 -40.12
C ALA A 70 -15.97 -10.32 -40.36
N LYS A 71 -16.30 -10.65 -41.61
CA LYS A 71 -17.51 -11.41 -41.92
C LYS A 71 -17.46 -12.75 -41.21
N GLN A 72 -18.49 -13.06 -40.43
CA GLN A 72 -18.53 -14.23 -39.56
C GLN A 72 -19.95 -14.77 -39.42
N PRO A 73 -20.15 -16.02 -38.95
CA PRO A 73 -21.48 -16.55 -38.70
C PRO A 73 -22.27 -15.68 -37.72
N ALA A 74 -23.57 -15.52 -37.95
CA ALA A 74 -24.46 -14.69 -37.12
C ALA A 74 -24.79 -15.31 -35.73
N SER A 75 -24.03 -16.29 -35.27
CA SER A 75 -24.25 -16.99 -34.00
C SER A 75 -23.84 -16.18 -32.78
N ARG A 76 -22.90 -15.23 -32.92
CA ARG A 76 -22.52 -14.32 -31.83
C ARG A 76 -23.42 -13.09 -31.83
N LEU A 77 -24.26 -12.97 -30.80
CA LEU A 77 -25.23 -11.88 -30.75
C LEU A 77 -24.69 -10.60 -30.10
N THR A 78 -23.59 -10.64 -29.35
CA THR A 78 -23.15 -9.51 -28.52
C THR A 78 -21.69 -9.11 -28.72
N TYR A 79 -21.45 -7.80 -28.78
CA TYR A 79 -20.13 -7.16 -28.76
C TYR A 79 -20.10 -6.03 -27.74
N SER A 80 -18.98 -5.86 -27.04
CA SER A 80 -18.73 -4.71 -26.18
C SER A 80 -17.54 -3.97 -26.76
N ILE A 81 -17.71 -2.68 -27.05
CA ILE A 81 -16.72 -1.85 -27.75
C ILE A 81 -16.45 -0.61 -26.92
N PHE A 82 -15.17 -0.26 -26.79
CA PHE A 82 -14.71 0.90 -26.05
C PHE A 82 -14.54 2.10 -26.98
N TYR A 83 -15.04 3.26 -26.55
CA TYR A 83 -14.94 4.51 -27.29
C TYR A 83 -14.15 5.52 -26.47
N GLU A 84 -12.95 5.86 -26.93
CA GLU A 84 -12.03 6.73 -26.19
C GLU A 84 -12.49 8.19 -26.17
N GLN A 85 -13.11 8.66 -27.26
CA GLN A 85 -13.46 10.07 -27.42
C GLN A 85 -14.98 10.27 -27.33
N LYS A 86 -15.39 11.42 -26.81
CA LYS A 86 -16.79 11.85 -26.94
C LYS A 86 -17.12 12.13 -28.40
N GLY A 87 -18.33 11.80 -28.79
CA GLY A 87 -18.81 12.07 -30.14
C GLY A 87 -19.96 11.18 -30.56
N GLU A 88 -20.33 11.35 -31.83
CA GLU A 88 -21.33 10.55 -32.51
C GLU A 88 -20.65 9.56 -33.45
N TYR A 89 -20.99 8.29 -33.30
CA TYR A 89 -20.37 7.19 -34.03
C TYR A 89 -21.41 6.49 -34.91
N PRO A 90 -21.24 6.46 -36.25
CA PRO A 90 -22.13 5.71 -37.12
C PRO A 90 -21.79 4.22 -37.04
N VAL A 91 -22.62 3.44 -36.35
CA VAL A 91 -22.43 1.99 -36.21
C VAL A 91 -23.25 1.27 -37.27
N THR A 92 -22.59 0.45 -38.08
CA THR A 92 -23.21 -0.31 -39.17
C THR A 92 -23.14 -1.81 -38.91
N LEU A 93 -24.30 -2.46 -38.93
CA LEU A 93 -24.42 -3.91 -38.97
C LEU A 93 -24.80 -4.33 -40.38
N THR A 94 -23.91 -5.07 -41.04
CA THR A 94 -24.18 -5.72 -42.32
C THR A 94 -24.51 -7.20 -42.06
N VAL A 95 -25.62 -7.67 -42.62
CA VAL A 95 -26.08 -9.06 -42.50
C VAL A 95 -26.30 -9.64 -43.89
N TRP A 96 -25.90 -10.90 -44.06
CA TRP A 96 -26.15 -11.69 -45.26
C TRP A 96 -27.17 -12.78 -44.95
N GLY A 97 -28.05 -13.02 -45.93
CA GLY A 97 -29.00 -14.12 -45.92
C GLY A 97 -28.32 -15.50 -45.93
N THR A 98 -29.12 -16.54 -46.16
CA THR A 98 -28.65 -17.93 -46.16
C THR A 98 -27.68 -18.27 -47.29
N ASN A 99 -27.66 -17.50 -48.38
CA ASN A 99 -26.72 -17.68 -49.48
C ASN A 99 -25.35 -17.07 -49.17
N GLY A 100 -25.30 -16.07 -48.29
CA GLY A 100 -24.06 -15.49 -47.80
C GLY A 100 -23.28 -14.72 -48.86
N ASN A 101 -23.93 -14.17 -49.88
CA ASN A 101 -23.30 -13.56 -51.04
C ASN A 101 -23.60 -12.05 -51.16
N GLU A 102 -22.84 -11.30 -51.95
CA GLU A 102 -23.00 -9.83 -51.96
C GLU A 102 -24.37 -9.33 -52.45
N THR A 103 -25.12 -10.19 -53.15
CA THR A 103 -26.47 -9.89 -53.65
C THR A 103 -27.56 -10.07 -52.58
N ASP A 104 -27.28 -10.80 -51.49
CA ASP A 104 -28.23 -11.08 -50.41
C ASP A 104 -27.93 -10.33 -49.11
N LYS A 105 -27.10 -9.29 -49.16
CA LYS A 105 -26.74 -8.48 -47.99
C LYS A 105 -27.66 -7.28 -47.80
N LYS A 106 -27.97 -6.98 -46.54
CA LYS A 106 -28.65 -5.74 -46.11
C LYS A 106 -27.85 -5.12 -44.95
N SER A 107 -27.93 -3.81 -44.79
CA SER A 107 -27.27 -3.11 -43.68
C SER A 107 -28.23 -2.18 -42.97
N VAL A 108 -27.99 -2.00 -41.67
CA VAL A 108 -28.61 -0.95 -40.85
C VAL A 108 -27.49 -0.13 -40.21
N THR A 109 -27.66 1.19 -40.20
CA THR A 109 -26.74 2.11 -39.53
C THR A 109 -27.50 2.89 -38.47
N LYS A 110 -27.00 2.91 -37.24
CA LYS A 110 -27.51 3.76 -36.16
C LYS A 110 -26.38 4.61 -35.62
N THR A 111 -26.66 5.89 -35.40
CA THR A 111 -25.73 6.77 -34.70
C THR A 111 -25.80 6.47 -33.20
N VAL A 112 -24.65 6.24 -32.59
CA VAL A 112 -24.50 6.08 -31.14
C VAL A 112 -23.73 7.26 -30.60
N THR A 113 -24.22 7.84 -29.50
CA THR A 113 -23.58 8.98 -28.84
C THR A 113 -22.79 8.48 -27.64
N VAL A 114 -21.52 8.88 -27.61
CA VAL A 114 -20.64 8.76 -26.44
C VAL A 114 -20.53 10.16 -25.87
N GLU A 115 -21.12 10.35 -24.69
CA GLU A 115 -21.21 11.68 -24.07
C GLU A 115 -19.85 12.22 -23.61
N TYR A 116 -18.86 11.34 -23.50
CA TYR A 116 -17.71 11.52 -22.63
C TYR A 116 -16.41 10.99 -23.23
N SER A 117 -15.34 11.77 -23.17
CA SER A 117 -14.00 11.25 -23.47
C SER A 117 -13.47 10.50 -22.26
N ALA A 118 -12.93 9.31 -22.49
CA ALA A 118 -12.40 8.47 -21.44
C ALA A 118 -11.28 9.19 -20.67
N PRO A 119 -11.28 9.15 -19.32
CA PRO A 119 -10.20 9.71 -18.53
C PRO A 119 -8.85 9.13 -18.97
N ASN A 120 -7.84 9.97 -19.14
CA ASN A 120 -6.47 9.57 -19.45
C ASN A 120 -5.49 10.35 -18.56
N PRO A 121 -4.99 9.73 -17.47
CA PRO A 121 -4.14 10.41 -16.50
C PRO A 121 -2.75 10.69 -17.10
N ASP A 122 -2.29 11.93 -16.94
CA ASP A 122 -0.91 12.29 -17.22
C ASP A 122 -0.45 13.46 -16.35
N PHE A 123 0.84 13.54 -16.07
CA PHE A 123 1.42 14.69 -15.38
C PHE A 123 2.88 14.89 -15.74
N ILE A 124 3.33 16.12 -15.54
CA ILE A 124 4.75 16.48 -15.57
C ILE A 124 5.21 16.89 -14.18
N TYR A 125 6.52 16.83 -13.97
CA TYR A 125 7.14 17.33 -12.75
C TYR A 125 8.38 18.16 -13.05
N GLU A 126 8.69 19.05 -12.13
CA GLU A 126 9.88 19.90 -12.13
C GLU A 126 10.44 19.95 -10.71
N ILE A 127 11.72 19.63 -10.55
CA ILE A 127 12.44 19.92 -9.31
C ILE A 127 12.71 21.42 -9.28
N ILE A 128 12.24 22.11 -8.25
CA ILE A 128 12.33 23.57 -8.17
C ILE A 128 13.81 23.98 -8.09
N PRO A 129 14.27 24.89 -8.97
CA PRO A 129 15.63 25.41 -8.91
C PRO A 129 15.96 25.98 -7.53
N ASP A 130 17.20 25.76 -7.08
CA ASP A 130 17.72 26.21 -5.77
C ASP A 130 16.96 25.63 -4.55
N SER A 131 16.10 24.63 -4.77
CA SER A 131 15.34 23.94 -3.74
C SER A 131 15.12 22.47 -4.16
N SER A 132 16.20 21.68 -4.16
CA SER A 132 16.27 20.31 -4.71
C SER A 132 15.27 19.32 -4.12
N ASN A 133 14.70 19.63 -2.96
CA ASN A 133 13.75 18.78 -2.23
C ASN A 133 12.30 19.24 -2.41
N HIS A 134 12.05 20.27 -3.23
CA HIS A 134 10.70 20.69 -3.61
C HIS A 134 10.41 20.31 -5.06
N VAL A 135 9.31 19.60 -5.27
CA VAL A 135 8.88 19.11 -6.57
C VAL A 135 7.55 19.72 -6.94
N ARG A 136 7.52 20.47 -8.04
CA ARG A 136 6.29 20.95 -8.66
C ARG A 136 5.73 19.86 -9.55
N LEU A 137 4.47 19.51 -9.34
CA LEU A 137 3.69 18.57 -10.13
C LEU A 137 2.61 19.36 -10.85
N THR A 138 2.39 19.07 -12.13
CA THR A 138 1.34 19.69 -12.92
C THR A 138 0.55 18.61 -13.62
N ASP A 139 -0.75 18.59 -13.35
CA ASP A 139 -1.70 17.71 -14.04
C ASP A 139 -1.75 18.07 -15.54
N GLN A 140 -1.60 17.05 -16.39
CA GLN A 140 -1.70 17.11 -17.84
C GLN A 140 -2.74 16.12 -18.37
N SER A 141 -3.59 15.59 -17.49
CA SER A 141 -4.56 14.57 -17.81
C SER A 141 -5.58 15.09 -18.82
N THR A 142 -5.94 14.21 -19.74
CA THR A 142 -6.92 14.47 -20.80
C THR A 142 -8.17 13.61 -20.61
N GLY A 143 -9.16 13.84 -21.47
CA GLY A 143 -10.49 13.29 -21.29
C GLY A 143 -11.29 14.06 -20.25
N ASP A 144 -12.45 13.55 -19.91
CA ASP A 144 -13.36 14.19 -18.97
C ASP A 144 -13.26 13.50 -17.60
N TYR A 145 -12.93 14.24 -16.55
CA TYR A 145 -12.80 13.75 -15.17
C TYR A 145 -13.13 14.88 -14.18
N ASP A 146 -13.59 14.49 -12.98
CA ASP A 146 -14.18 15.43 -12.02
C ASP A 146 -13.25 15.72 -10.83
N SER A 147 -12.28 14.84 -10.59
CA SER A 147 -11.35 14.96 -9.46
C SER A 147 -10.02 14.31 -9.76
N ILE A 148 -8.99 14.76 -9.03
CA ILE A 148 -7.68 14.13 -9.01
C ILE A 148 -7.24 13.83 -7.58
N THR A 149 -6.32 12.89 -7.41
CA THR A 149 -5.63 12.64 -6.16
C THR A 149 -4.16 12.33 -6.44
N TRP A 150 -3.27 13.13 -5.86
CA TRP A 150 -1.85 12.81 -5.83
C TRP A 150 -1.61 11.81 -4.70
N LYS A 151 -1.04 10.66 -5.02
CA LYS A 151 -0.64 9.67 -4.03
C LYS A 151 0.88 9.55 -4.06
N TYR A 152 1.45 9.56 -2.88
CA TYR A 152 2.84 9.25 -2.65
C TYR A 152 2.90 8.37 -1.40
N PRO A 153 4.03 7.73 -1.12
CA PRO A 153 4.03 6.72 -0.09
C PRO A 153 3.57 7.23 1.29
N GLY A 154 2.54 6.57 1.81
CA GLY A 154 1.89 6.86 3.10
C GLY A 154 1.03 8.12 3.15
N ARG A 155 0.81 8.84 2.04
CA ARG A 155 0.05 10.09 2.06
C ARG A 155 -0.69 10.31 0.73
N LYS A 156 -1.84 10.99 0.82
CA LYS A 156 -2.72 11.26 -0.32
C LYS A 156 -3.21 12.70 -0.25
N TYR A 157 -3.15 13.39 -1.37
CA TYR A 157 -3.60 14.77 -1.50
C TYR A 157 -4.69 14.88 -2.58
N PRO A 158 -5.95 15.07 -2.19
CA PRO A 158 -7.01 15.43 -3.13
C PRO A 158 -6.68 16.76 -3.81
N GLY A 159 -7.07 16.85 -5.08
CA GLY A 159 -6.84 18.01 -5.92
C GLY A 159 -7.98 18.26 -6.91
N VAL A 160 -7.82 19.29 -7.72
CA VAL A 160 -8.74 19.64 -8.81
C VAL A 160 -8.08 19.44 -10.18
N PRO A 161 -8.86 19.14 -11.25
CA PRO A 161 -8.34 19.02 -12.60
C PRO A 161 -7.48 20.20 -13.05
N GLY A 162 -6.33 19.91 -13.65
CA GLY A 162 -5.37 20.90 -14.14
C GLY A 162 -4.58 21.63 -13.05
N GLU A 163 -4.66 21.21 -11.78
CA GLU A 163 -3.92 21.88 -10.71
C GLU A 163 -2.41 21.71 -10.84
N THR A 164 -1.70 22.61 -10.16
CA THR A 164 -0.28 22.47 -9.87
C THR A 164 -0.07 22.38 -8.37
N ARG A 165 0.79 21.46 -7.93
CA ARG A 165 1.11 21.21 -6.52
C ARG A 165 2.60 21.21 -6.30
N VAL A 166 3.05 21.74 -5.18
CA VAL A 166 4.44 21.58 -4.73
C VAL A 166 4.47 20.59 -3.58
N LEU A 167 5.31 19.57 -3.70
CA LEU A 167 5.60 18.61 -2.64
C LEU A 167 6.99 18.82 -2.09
N TYR A 168 7.15 18.64 -0.78
CA TYR A 168 8.45 18.57 -0.13
C TYR A 168 8.84 17.10 0.09
N LEU A 169 9.98 16.69 -0.47
CA LEU A 169 10.56 15.36 -0.39
C LEU A 169 11.94 15.48 0.26
N ALA A 170 11.94 15.42 1.59
CA ALA A 170 13.12 15.65 2.43
C ALA A 170 14.34 14.78 2.10
N MET A 171 14.13 13.53 1.70
CA MET A 171 15.23 12.57 1.56
C MET A 171 15.62 12.37 0.10
N GLY A 172 16.91 12.17 -0.16
CA GLY A 172 17.43 11.76 -1.46
C GLY A 172 17.07 10.30 -1.72
N ASP A 173 16.13 10.07 -2.62
CA ASP A 173 15.75 8.75 -3.11
C ASP A 173 14.86 8.84 -4.38
N THR A 174 14.43 7.68 -4.86
CA THR A 174 13.41 7.50 -5.88
C THR A 174 12.03 7.33 -5.23
N TYR A 175 11.13 8.26 -5.54
CA TYR A 175 9.76 8.28 -5.04
C TYR A 175 8.78 7.88 -6.14
N PRO A 176 7.98 6.81 -5.97
CA PRO A 176 6.87 6.53 -6.86
C PRO A 176 5.72 7.48 -6.54
N LEU A 177 5.43 8.38 -7.47
CA LEU A 177 4.33 9.31 -7.37
C LEU A 177 3.24 8.93 -8.34
N GLU A 178 2.04 8.71 -7.82
CA GLU A 178 0.85 8.35 -8.60
C GLU A 178 -0.10 9.54 -8.70
N LEU A 179 -0.55 9.84 -9.91
CA LEU A 179 -1.71 10.69 -10.15
C LEU A 179 -2.90 9.77 -10.46
N GLU A 180 -3.91 9.79 -9.61
CA GLU A 180 -5.21 9.18 -9.88
C GLU A 180 -6.18 10.26 -10.33
N ILE A 181 -6.89 10.02 -11.42
CA ILE A 181 -8.04 10.83 -11.85
C ILE A 181 -9.29 9.99 -11.76
N CYS A 182 -10.40 10.60 -11.36
CA CYS A 182 -11.66 9.90 -11.16
C CYS A 182 -12.83 10.64 -11.81
N ARG A 183 -13.72 9.85 -12.39
CA ARG A 183 -14.99 10.29 -12.94
C ARG A 183 -16.11 9.32 -12.55
N ASN A 184 -17.15 9.80 -11.88
CA ASN A 184 -18.31 8.98 -11.50
C ASN A 184 -17.94 7.61 -10.85
N GLY A 185 -16.86 7.56 -10.08
CA GLY A 185 -16.39 6.33 -9.42
C GLY A 185 -15.43 5.47 -10.25
N ILE A 186 -15.17 5.83 -11.51
CA ILE A 186 -14.17 5.18 -12.36
C ILE A 186 -12.86 5.94 -12.23
N SER A 187 -11.87 5.26 -11.65
CA SER A 187 -10.53 5.79 -11.49
C SER A 187 -9.56 5.22 -12.52
N LYS A 188 -8.69 6.07 -13.05
CA LYS A 188 -7.45 5.65 -13.72
C LYS A 188 -6.27 6.34 -13.06
N SER A 189 -5.11 5.71 -13.09
CA SER A 189 -3.90 6.32 -12.55
C SER A 189 -2.67 6.08 -13.41
N ILE A 190 -1.68 6.94 -13.20
CA ILE A 190 -0.34 6.82 -13.75
C ILE A 190 0.68 7.06 -12.64
N THR A 191 1.76 6.28 -12.64
CA THR A 191 2.85 6.43 -11.67
C THR A 191 4.13 6.85 -12.39
N ARG A 192 4.82 7.86 -11.84
CA ARG A 192 6.17 8.26 -12.28
C ARG A 192 7.13 8.23 -11.10
N ASN A 193 8.34 7.75 -11.35
CA ASN A 193 9.42 7.77 -10.37
C ASN A 193 10.16 9.12 -10.43
N ILE A 194 10.20 9.82 -9.30
CA ILE A 194 10.87 11.10 -9.14
C ILE A 194 12.13 10.88 -8.31
N ILE A 195 13.28 11.32 -8.81
CA ILE A 195 14.57 11.14 -8.14
C ILE A 195 14.96 12.45 -7.47
N ILE A 196 15.10 12.41 -6.14
CA ILE A 196 15.69 13.48 -5.34
C ILE A 196 17.17 13.15 -5.13
N PRO A 197 18.10 14.06 -5.46
CA PRO A 197 19.52 13.73 -5.54
C PRO A 197 20.18 13.52 -4.17
N SER A 198 19.70 14.20 -3.13
CA SER A 198 20.27 14.16 -1.79
C SER A 198 19.22 14.51 -0.73
N ASP A 199 19.51 14.12 0.50
CA ASP A 199 18.76 14.60 1.66
C ASP A 199 18.89 16.13 1.76
N ASP A 200 17.81 16.80 2.14
CA ASP A 200 17.83 18.20 2.56
C ASP A 200 18.59 18.28 3.89
N PRO A 201 19.73 18.98 4.01
CA PRO A 201 20.47 19.04 5.27
C PRO A 201 19.65 19.61 6.43
N ASP A 202 18.65 20.45 6.14
CA ASP A 202 17.80 21.11 7.12
C ASP A 202 16.46 20.39 7.30
N TYR A 203 16.31 19.17 6.75
CA TYR A 203 15.09 18.37 6.90
C TYR A 203 14.58 18.24 8.35
N PRO A 204 15.43 18.17 9.40
CA PRO A 204 14.96 18.09 10.78
C PRO A 204 14.07 19.28 11.18
N ASP A 205 14.33 20.48 10.63
CA ASP A 205 13.62 21.71 10.94
C ASP A 205 12.23 21.79 10.27
N HIS A 206 12.01 20.97 9.23
CA HIS A 206 10.74 20.88 8.52
C HIS A 206 9.71 19.96 9.20
N TYR A 207 10.11 19.24 10.24
CA TYR A 207 9.24 18.39 11.03
C TYR A 207 8.37 19.22 11.99
N LYS A 208 7.05 19.04 11.91
CA LYS A 208 6.08 19.66 12.83
C LYS A 208 5.57 18.67 13.84
N LEU A 209 5.42 19.12 15.09
CA LEU A 209 4.86 18.30 16.17
C LEU A 209 3.41 17.97 15.84
N VAL A 210 3.07 16.67 15.78
CA VAL A 210 1.72 16.18 15.50
C VAL A 210 1.08 15.51 16.70
N TRP A 211 1.88 14.96 17.62
CA TRP A 211 1.41 14.35 18.85
C TRP A 211 2.50 14.39 19.91
N SER A 212 2.11 14.58 21.18
CA SER A 212 3.02 14.39 22.31
C SER A 212 2.32 13.93 23.57
N GLU A 213 3.15 13.37 24.45
CA GLU A 213 2.85 13.16 25.85
C GLU A 213 4.01 13.71 26.69
N GLU A 214 3.70 14.67 27.55
CA GLU A 214 4.66 15.37 28.43
C GLU A 214 4.50 14.93 29.89
N PHE A 215 3.54 14.03 30.18
CA PHE A 215 3.31 13.40 31.49
C PHE A 215 3.13 14.39 32.66
N GLU A 216 2.55 15.55 32.38
CA GLU A 216 2.27 16.63 33.35
C GLU A 216 1.04 16.38 34.22
N THR A 217 0.28 15.31 33.96
CA THR A 217 -0.89 14.92 34.74
C THR A 217 -0.51 14.12 35.99
N GLU A 218 -1.41 14.03 36.96
CA GLU A 218 -1.18 13.21 38.18
C GLU A 218 -1.41 11.71 37.92
N GLU A 219 -2.27 11.39 36.95
CA GLU A 219 -2.60 10.02 36.55
C GLU A 219 -2.40 9.85 35.04
N ILE A 220 -2.17 8.61 34.62
CA ILE A 220 -2.01 8.26 33.21
C ILE A 220 -3.28 8.58 32.42
N ASP A 221 -3.13 9.22 31.26
CA ASP A 221 -4.27 9.49 30.38
C ASP A 221 -4.67 8.20 29.64
N HIS A 222 -5.70 7.54 30.15
CA HIS A 222 -6.25 6.33 29.53
C HIS A 222 -6.92 6.57 28.17
N THR A 223 -7.15 7.81 27.74
CA THR A 223 -7.54 8.06 26.34
C THR A 223 -6.37 7.89 25.38
N LYS A 224 -5.12 7.96 25.89
CA LYS A 224 -3.88 7.79 25.12
C LYS A 224 -3.15 6.49 25.40
N TRP A 225 -3.30 5.90 26.58
CA TRP A 225 -2.50 4.76 27.01
C TRP A 225 -3.35 3.59 27.55
N ASP A 226 -2.91 2.37 27.25
CA ASP A 226 -3.41 1.12 27.81
C ASP A 226 -2.31 0.38 28.57
N HIS A 227 -2.69 -0.32 29.64
CA HIS A 227 -1.80 -1.25 30.35
C HIS A 227 -2.01 -2.68 29.86
N GLU A 228 -0.92 -3.34 29.50
CA GLU A 228 -0.89 -4.79 29.34
C GLU A 228 -0.63 -5.45 30.69
N THR A 229 -1.31 -6.57 30.97
CA THR A 229 -1.23 -7.24 32.27
C THR A 229 -0.89 -8.72 32.15
N GLY A 230 -0.18 -9.23 33.14
CA GLY A 230 0.09 -10.66 33.27
C GLY A 230 1.56 -11.03 33.40
N ALA A 231 1.77 -12.32 33.65
CA ALA A 231 3.05 -12.96 33.92
C ALA A 231 3.20 -14.23 33.08
N THR A 232 2.94 -14.13 31.78
CA THR A 232 3.00 -15.27 30.84
C THR A 232 4.42 -15.60 30.38
N GLY A 233 5.38 -14.75 30.76
CA GLY A 233 6.74 -14.76 30.24
C GLY A 233 6.91 -13.99 28.93
N TRP A 234 5.83 -13.44 28.35
CA TRP A 234 5.86 -12.47 27.25
C TRP A 234 6.67 -12.90 26.01
N GLY A 235 6.76 -14.20 25.75
CA GLY A 235 7.58 -14.77 24.67
C GLY A 235 9.06 -14.93 25.02
N ASN A 236 9.55 -14.19 26.02
CA ASN A 236 10.97 -14.11 26.39
C ASN A 236 11.31 -14.71 27.77
N LYS A 237 10.42 -15.54 28.33
CA LYS A 237 10.59 -16.17 29.67
C LYS A 237 10.78 -15.15 30.81
N GLU A 238 10.18 -13.97 30.65
CA GLU A 238 10.27 -12.86 31.60
C GLU A 238 9.60 -13.19 32.95
N TRP A 239 10.09 -12.62 34.05
CA TRP A 239 9.70 -12.98 35.41
C TRP A 239 8.72 -12.03 36.09
N GLN A 240 8.54 -10.82 35.57
CA GLN A 240 7.60 -9.87 36.13
C GLN A 240 6.13 -10.21 35.84
N ASN A 241 5.25 -9.80 36.74
CA ASN A 241 3.84 -9.62 36.45
C ASN A 241 3.59 -8.15 36.09
N TYR A 242 3.25 -7.85 34.84
CA TYR A 242 2.81 -6.51 34.47
C TYR A 242 1.43 -6.23 35.09
N THR A 243 1.28 -5.05 35.69
CA THR A 243 0.07 -4.67 36.44
C THR A 243 -0.75 -3.60 35.72
N ASN A 244 -2.03 -3.51 36.09
CA ASN A 244 -2.91 -2.46 35.61
C ASN A 244 -2.69 -1.18 36.44
N GLY A 245 -1.63 -0.44 36.14
CA GLY A 245 -1.36 0.88 36.72
C GLY A 245 -0.61 0.90 38.06
N LEU A 246 -0.59 -0.18 38.86
CA LEU A 246 0.09 -0.17 40.18
C LEU A 246 1.59 0.16 40.10
N ASN A 247 2.22 -0.20 38.99
CA ASN A 247 3.65 0.03 38.73
C ASN A 247 3.91 1.27 37.87
N THR A 248 2.87 2.06 37.57
CA THR A 248 2.97 3.30 36.78
C THR A 248 2.65 4.48 37.68
N SER A 249 3.51 5.50 37.68
CA SER A 249 3.25 6.75 38.41
C SER A 249 3.71 7.94 37.59
N LEU A 250 2.99 9.05 37.67
CA LEU A 250 3.42 10.32 37.10
C LEU A 250 3.87 11.26 38.21
N SER A 251 5.06 11.85 38.08
CA SER A 251 5.52 12.88 39.02
C SER A 251 6.67 13.70 38.44
N GLY A 252 6.61 15.02 38.65
CA GLY A 252 7.63 15.95 38.16
C GLY A 252 7.70 16.05 36.63
N GLY A 253 6.54 15.95 35.96
CA GLY A 253 6.43 15.97 34.50
C GLY A 253 6.99 14.71 33.83
N LYS A 254 6.94 13.55 34.51
CA LYS A 254 7.56 12.31 34.03
C LYS A 254 6.68 11.11 34.28
N LEU A 255 6.68 10.21 33.30
CA LEU A 255 6.25 8.84 33.47
C LEU A 255 7.35 8.04 34.20
N LYS A 256 6.94 7.27 35.20
CA LYS A 256 7.80 6.33 35.91
C LYS A 256 7.25 4.92 35.83
N ILE A 257 8.05 4.02 35.28
CA ILE A 257 7.80 2.57 35.32
C ILE A 257 8.58 2.00 36.49
N ASN A 258 7.86 1.71 37.58
CA ASN A 258 8.42 1.21 38.82
C ASN A 258 8.46 -0.31 38.82
N VAL A 259 9.62 -0.89 39.09
CA VAL A 259 9.79 -2.33 39.24
C VAL A 259 9.93 -2.66 40.72
N ILE A 260 9.05 -3.54 41.20
CA ILE A 260 8.97 -3.90 42.62
C ILE A 260 9.20 -5.39 42.78
N LYS A 261 10.11 -5.76 43.67
CA LYS A 261 10.29 -7.15 44.11
C LYS A 261 9.17 -7.55 45.07
N THR A 262 8.49 -8.65 44.78
CA THR A 262 7.40 -9.22 45.59
C THR A 262 7.73 -10.61 46.14
N GLY A 263 8.81 -11.24 45.68
CA GLY A 263 9.33 -12.51 46.17
C GLY A 263 10.85 -12.61 46.05
N GLU A 264 11.46 -13.63 46.67
CA GLU A 264 12.92 -13.82 46.67
C GLU A 264 13.39 -14.95 45.74
N GLY A 265 12.46 -15.70 45.12
CA GLY A 265 12.76 -16.92 44.38
C GLY A 265 13.34 -16.70 42.97
N GLN A 266 13.45 -15.45 42.52
CA GLN A 266 13.93 -15.09 41.18
C GLN A 266 13.21 -15.88 40.07
N GLN A 267 11.88 -15.88 40.13
CA GLN A 267 11.03 -16.60 39.19
C GLN A 267 9.80 -15.76 38.80
N VAL A 268 9.01 -16.30 37.88
CA VAL A 268 7.76 -15.69 37.42
C VAL A 268 6.86 -15.30 38.60
N ARG A 269 6.43 -14.03 38.64
CA ARG A 269 5.64 -13.34 39.69
C ARG A 269 6.38 -12.92 40.95
N ASP A 270 7.69 -13.10 41.04
CA ASP A 270 8.48 -12.53 42.14
C ASP A 270 8.79 -11.03 41.96
N TYR A 271 8.34 -10.46 40.84
CA TYR A 271 8.46 -9.04 40.53
C TYR A 271 7.16 -8.52 39.91
N THR A 272 6.89 -7.24 40.10
CA THR A 272 5.86 -6.51 39.37
C THR A 272 6.48 -5.35 38.61
N SER A 273 5.91 -5.02 37.47
CA SER A 273 6.36 -3.93 36.60
C SER A 273 5.18 -3.37 35.80
N SER A 274 5.43 -2.46 34.86
CA SER A 274 4.45 -1.98 33.90
C SER A 274 4.87 -2.23 32.46
N ARG A 275 3.88 -2.45 31.61
CA ARG A 275 3.98 -2.42 30.15
C ARG A 275 2.80 -1.58 29.65
N ILE A 276 3.09 -0.43 29.08
CA ILE A 276 2.08 0.51 28.59
C ILE A 276 2.18 0.70 27.08
N ASN A 277 1.03 0.83 26.44
CA ASN A 277 0.92 0.93 24.99
C ASN A 277 0.19 2.21 24.61
N SER A 278 0.66 2.91 23.58
CA SER A 278 -0.11 4.04 23.05
C SER A 278 -1.33 3.54 22.28
N ARG A 279 -2.47 4.21 22.44
CA ARG A 279 -3.68 4.03 21.61
C ARG A 279 -3.48 4.63 20.22
N GLU A 280 -2.77 5.74 20.18
CA GLU A 280 -2.35 6.36 18.92
C GLU A 280 -1.29 5.52 18.22
N SER A 281 -1.34 5.55 16.90
CA SER A 281 -0.43 4.83 16.03
C SER A 281 -0.06 5.69 14.84
N PHE A 282 1.18 5.62 14.40
CA PHE A 282 1.73 6.52 13.39
C PHE A 282 2.32 5.74 12.25
N THR A 283 2.29 6.31 11.06
CA THR A 283 3.09 5.86 9.91
C THR A 283 4.03 7.00 9.53
N TYR A 284 5.34 6.73 9.55
CA TYR A 284 6.40 7.71 9.29
C TYR A 284 6.42 8.88 10.28
N GLY A 285 7.59 9.51 10.41
CA GLY A 285 7.80 10.63 11.32
C GLY A 285 9.20 10.67 11.91
N ARG A 286 9.43 11.68 12.74
CA ARG A 286 10.51 11.71 13.72
C ARG A 286 9.88 11.44 15.09
N PHE A 287 10.40 10.47 15.81
CA PHE A 287 9.91 10.01 17.09
C PHE A 287 11.02 10.21 18.10
N GLU A 288 10.74 10.95 19.17
CA GLU A 288 11.71 11.27 20.21
C GLU A 288 11.15 10.94 21.57
N ILE A 289 11.89 10.11 22.31
CA ILE A 289 11.54 9.70 23.66
C ILE A 289 12.70 10.07 24.55
N MET A 290 12.48 11.05 25.43
CA MET A 290 13.49 11.45 26.40
C MET A 290 13.34 10.59 27.65
N ALA A 291 14.34 9.76 27.95
CA ALA A 291 14.26 8.82 29.05
C ALA A 291 15.60 8.64 29.77
N LYS A 292 15.54 8.19 31.02
CA LYS A 292 16.69 7.79 31.84
C LYS A 292 16.47 6.35 32.32
N MET A 293 17.49 5.52 32.18
CA MET A 293 17.46 4.12 32.61
C MET A 293 17.51 4.03 34.14
N PRO A 294 17.16 2.89 34.74
CA PRO A 294 17.31 2.70 36.18
C PRO A 294 18.74 2.97 36.65
N GLU A 295 18.88 3.81 37.68
CA GLU A 295 20.17 4.27 38.25
C GLU A 295 21.07 3.14 38.81
N TYR A 296 20.58 1.90 38.81
CA TYR A 296 21.29 0.75 39.37
C TYR A 296 21.96 -0.08 38.28
N LYS A 297 23.27 -0.28 38.46
CA LYS A 297 24.11 -1.16 37.65
C LYS A 297 24.17 -2.53 38.32
N GLY A 298 23.61 -3.54 37.68
CA GLY A 298 23.48 -4.88 38.25
C GLY A 298 22.47 -5.71 37.46
N PRO A 299 22.64 -7.03 37.38
CA PRO A 299 21.91 -7.85 36.43
C PRO A 299 20.41 -7.90 36.73
N GLY A 300 19.60 -8.07 35.68
CA GLY A 300 18.21 -8.50 35.82
C GLY A 300 17.14 -7.58 35.25
N LEU A 301 17.42 -6.32 34.93
CA LEU A 301 16.45 -5.40 34.33
C LEU A 301 16.63 -5.35 32.81
N TRP A 302 15.50 -5.26 32.11
CA TRP A 302 15.45 -5.02 30.67
C TRP A 302 14.38 -3.97 30.33
N PRO A 303 14.71 -2.68 30.50
CA PRO A 303 13.93 -1.57 29.97
C PRO A 303 13.91 -1.55 28.44
N ALA A 304 12.74 -1.26 27.88
CA ALA A 304 12.55 -1.13 26.44
C ALA A 304 11.63 0.05 26.10
N ILE A 305 12.03 0.80 25.08
CA ILE A 305 11.26 1.84 24.39
C ILE A 305 11.17 1.40 22.93
N TRP A 306 9.99 0.97 22.51
CA TRP A 306 9.84 0.25 21.26
C TRP A 306 8.48 0.50 20.64
N MET A 307 8.29 0.00 19.43
CA MET A 307 7.06 0.11 18.67
C MET A 307 6.70 -1.22 18.03
N LEU A 308 5.41 -1.49 17.91
CA LEU A 308 4.89 -2.70 17.28
C LEU A 308 3.88 -2.35 16.20
N GLY A 309 3.89 -3.09 15.09
CA GLY A 309 2.93 -2.89 14.02
C GLY A 309 1.50 -3.08 14.50
N LYS A 310 0.64 -2.08 14.31
CA LYS A 310 -0.76 -2.09 14.76
C LYS A 310 -1.56 -3.25 14.16
N SER A 311 -1.15 -3.73 12.99
CA SER A 311 -1.72 -4.90 12.32
C SER A 311 -1.72 -6.17 13.17
N ILE A 312 -0.92 -6.25 14.25
CA ILE A 312 -1.01 -7.34 15.23
C ILE A 312 -2.37 -7.40 15.93
N GLN A 313 -2.99 -6.25 16.19
CA GLN A 313 -4.32 -6.14 16.76
C GLN A 313 -5.42 -6.55 15.76
N GLU A 314 -5.06 -6.64 14.48
CA GLU A 314 -5.92 -7.01 13.36
C GLU A 314 -5.67 -8.47 12.89
N GLY A 315 -4.81 -9.20 13.60
CA GLY A 315 -4.54 -10.62 13.35
C GLY A 315 -3.27 -10.92 12.53
N THR A 316 -2.44 -9.93 12.21
CA THR A 316 -1.11 -10.18 11.61
C THR A 316 -0.13 -10.63 12.69
N PRO A 317 0.37 -11.87 12.69
CA PRO A 317 1.20 -12.36 13.79
C PRO A 317 2.57 -11.66 13.82
N TRP A 318 3.22 -11.66 14.98
CA TRP A 318 4.65 -11.39 15.06
C TRP A 318 5.43 -12.54 14.40
N PRO A 319 6.53 -12.28 13.67
CA PRO A 319 7.16 -10.98 13.39
C PRO A 319 6.64 -10.29 12.10
N LEU A 320 5.63 -10.84 11.41
CA LEU A 320 5.06 -10.24 10.19
C LEU A 320 4.44 -8.86 10.42
N CYS A 321 3.99 -8.55 11.63
CA CYS A 321 3.50 -7.20 11.96
C CYS A 321 4.64 -6.15 12.00
N GLY A 322 5.89 -6.59 12.18
CA GLY A 322 7.06 -5.74 12.39
C GLY A 322 7.17 -5.20 13.81
N GLU A 323 8.41 -5.05 14.26
CA GLU A 323 8.81 -4.52 15.57
C GLU A 323 10.03 -3.62 15.39
N VAL A 324 10.00 -2.48 16.07
CA VAL A 324 11.04 -1.44 16.02
C VAL A 324 11.43 -1.08 17.44
N ASP A 325 12.59 -1.57 17.87
CA ASP A 325 13.12 -1.31 19.19
C ASP A 325 13.99 -0.06 19.12
N ILE A 326 13.42 1.09 19.50
CA ILE A 326 14.10 2.37 19.47
C ILE A 326 15.25 2.36 20.48
N MET A 327 14.99 1.82 21.67
CA MET A 327 16.01 1.58 22.69
C MET A 327 15.67 0.33 23.49
N GLU A 328 16.66 -0.55 23.62
CA GLU A 328 16.72 -1.60 24.62
C GLU A 328 17.96 -1.38 25.50
N TYR A 329 17.79 -1.60 26.80
CA TYR A 329 18.84 -1.59 27.80
C TYR A 329 18.81 -2.91 28.58
N VAL A 330 19.99 -3.41 28.97
CA VAL A 330 20.08 -4.57 29.88
C VAL A 330 21.05 -4.25 30.99
N SER A 331 20.59 -4.33 32.23
CA SER A 331 21.35 -3.80 33.38
C SER A 331 22.56 -4.65 33.79
N TRP A 332 22.74 -5.83 33.19
CA TRP A 332 23.98 -6.62 33.30
C TRP A 332 25.10 -6.05 32.41
N ASN A 333 24.77 -5.24 31.41
CA ASN A 333 25.71 -4.49 30.58
C ASN A 333 25.47 -2.98 30.72
N PRO A 334 25.81 -2.40 31.90
CA PRO A 334 25.62 -0.98 32.14
C PRO A 334 26.38 -0.13 31.13
N ASP A 335 26.05 1.16 31.05
CA ASP A 335 26.66 2.12 30.12
C ASP A 335 26.47 1.76 28.63
N HIS A 336 25.52 0.88 28.30
CA HIS A 336 25.25 0.45 26.93
C HIS A 336 23.77 0.32 26.63
N VAL A 337 23.36 0.86 25.49
CA VAL A 337 22.01 0.71 24.93
C VAL A 337 22.09 0.10 23.53
N GLY A 338 20.98 -0.40 23.01
CA GLY A 338 20.91 -0.87 21.62
C GLY A 338 19.58 -0.56 20.98
N SER A 339 19.56 -0.58 19.65
CA SER A 339 18.33 -0.59 18.85
C SER A 339 18.28 -1.87 18.03
N ALA A 340 17.07 -2.32 17.76
CA ALA A 340 16.83 -3.51 16.96
C ALA A 340 15.60 -3.36 16.06
N ILE A 341 15.57 -4.19 15.03
CA ILE A 341 14.42 -4.36 14.15
C ILE A 341 14.14 -5.85 14.05
N HIS A 342 12.86 -6.21 14.27
CA HIS A 342 12.39 -7.56 14.03
C HIS A 342 11.28 -7.60 12.98
N ILE A 343 11.54 -8.41 11.96
CA ILE A 343 10.68 -8.66 10.80
C ILE A 343 10.73 -10.15 10.46
N GLU A 344 9.86 -10.63 9.58
CA GLU A 344 9.82 -12.05 9.21
C GLU A 344 11.15 -12.56 8.66
N SER A 345 11.82 -11.78 7.82
CA SER A 345 13.13 -12.14 7.26
C SER A 345 14.27 -12.07 8.29
N ASN A 346 14.16 -11.21 9.30
CA ASN A 346 15.22 -10.87 10.24
C ASN A 346 14.68 -10.68 11.66
N ASN A 347 14.89 -11.66 12.55
CA ASN A 347 14.43 -11.55 13.94
C ASN A 347 15.28 -12.39 14.91
N HIS A 348 15.10 -12.16 16.21
CA HIS A 348 15.92 -12.79 17.24
C HIS A 348 15.70 -14.31 17.31
N ALA A 349 14.49 -14.82 17.03
CA ALA A 349 14.21 -16.25 17.02
C ALA A 349 14.97 -17.01 15.93
N ARG A 350 15.33 -16.31 14.84
CA ARG A 350 16.20 -16.79 13.76
C ARG A 350 17.69 -16.52 13.99
N GLY A 351 18.04 -15.72 15.02
CA GLY A 351 19.42 -15.32 15.33
C GLY A 351 20.02 -14.33 14.33
N ASN A 352 19.18 -13.62 13.56
CA ASN A 352 19.61 -12.70 12.49
C ASN A 352 18.88 -11.34 12.52
N ALA A 353 18.45 -10.91 13.70
CA ALA A 353 17.87 -9.59 13.91
C ALA A 353 18.82 -8.50 13.41
N ILE A 354 18.24 -7.41 12.89
CA ILE A 354 19.00 -6.22 12.50
C ILE A 354 19.19 -5.41 13.77
N THR A 355 20.43 -5.06 14.13
CA THR A 355 20.73 -4.40 15.40
C THR A 355 21.91 -3.45 15.29
N SER A 356 21.94 -2.41 16.12
CA SER A 356 23.12 -1.58 16.36
C SER A 356 24.23 -2.33 17.14
N GLY A 357 23.89 -3.46 17.78
CA GLY A 357 24.67 -4.01 18.88
C GLY A 357 24.61 -3.10 20.11
N HIS A 358 25.50 -3.36 21.07
CA HIS A 358 25.64 -2.54 22.28
C HIS A 358 26.44 -1.27 21.98
N ILE A 359 25.76 -0.13 22.00
CA ILE A 359 26.34 1.20 21.82
C ILE A 359 26.69 1.76 23.19
N HIS A 360 27.94 2.19 23.34
CA HIS A 360 28.42 2.77 24.59
C HIS A 360 27.80 4.15 24.83
N LEU A 361 27.11 4.29 25.96
CA LEU A 361 26.48 5.50 26.47
C LEU A 361 26.73 5.58 27.99
N PRO A 362 27.85 6.18 28.45
CA PRO A 362 28.30 6.17 29.85
C PRO A 362 27.36 6.77 30.90
N THR A 363 26.31 7.45 30.46
CA THR A 363 25.40 8.23 31.30
C THR A 363 23.96 7.75 31.15
N ALA A 364 23.73 6.57 30.56
CA ALA A 364 22.38 6.06 30.29
C ALA A 364 21.53 5.92 31.57
N GLU A 365 22.17 5.59 32.69
CA GLU A 365 21.57 5.42 34.00
C GLU A 365 21.52 6.74 34.80
N GLU A 366 22.45 7.66 34.55
CA GLU A 366 22.62 8.90 35.32
C GLU A 366 21.90 10.12 34.71
N GLU A 367 21.75 10.17 33.38
CA GLU A 367 21.24 11.32 32.63
C GLU A 367 20.05 10.96 31.73
N PHE A 368 19.22 11.95 31.43
CA PHE A 368 18.18 11.79 30.42
C PHE A 368 18.79 11.92 29.02
N HIS A 369 18.48 10.96 28.16
CA HIS A 369 18.87 10.96 26.76
C HIS A 369 17.65 10.93 25.85
N VAL A 370 17.77 11.52 24.67
CA VAL A 370 16.73 11.38 23.63
C VAL A 370 17.02 10.13 22.81
N TYR A 371 16.16 9.13 22.91
CA TYR A 371 16.19 7.98 22.01
C TYR A 371 15.28 8.27 20.83
N GLY A 372 15.89 8.35 19.65
CA GLY A 372 15.28 8.91 18.47
C GLY A 372 15.13 7.92 17.32
N LEU A 373 14.04 8.05 16.57
CA LEU A 373 13.79 7.34 15.32
C LEU A 373 13.33 8.32 14.24
N ILE A 374 14.02 8.38 13.11
CA ILE A 374 13.52 8.99 11.87
C ILE A 374 13.08 7.86 10.96
N TRP A 375 11.77 7.71 10.85
CA TRP A 375 11.12 6.71 10.03
C TRP A 375 10.48 7.37 8.82
N THR A 376 10.90 6.91 7.66
CA THR A 376 10.43 7.40 6.37
C THR A 376 9.98 6.21 5.53
N TYR A 377 9.45 6.49 4.35
CA TYR A 377 9.06 5.47 3.38
C TYR A 377 10.17 4.47 3.03
N ASN A 378 11.42 4.93 3.01
CA ASN A 378 12.55 4.18 2.46
C ASN A 378 13.59 3.76 3.51
N ARG A 379 13.53 4.28 4.73
CA ARG A 379 14.53 3.97 5.77
C ARG A 379 14.04 4.25 7.20
N LEU A 380 14.65 3.52 8.13
CA LEU A 380 14.62 3.76 9.57
C LEU A 380 16.02 4.22 10.01
N TYR A 381 16.11 5.36 10.68
CA TYR A 381 17.34 5.87 11.31
C TYR A 381 17.15 6.01 12.81
N PHE A 382 17.99 5.35 13.58
CA PHE A 382 17.98 5.41 15.03
C PHE A 382 19.13 6.29 15.50
N TYR A 383 18.90 7.13 16.50
CA TYR A 383 19.91 8.03 17.04
C TYR A 383 19.74 8.24 18.55
N ILE A 384 20.80 8.76 19.17
CA ILE A 384 20.81 9.15 20.58
C ILE A 384 21.14 10.65 20.67
N ASP A 385 20.33 11.42 21.39
CA ASP A 385 20.41 12.86 21.65
C ASP A 385 20.24 13.78 20.43
N HIS A 386 20.93 13.51 19.34
CA HIS A 386 20.86 14.30 18.10
C HIS A 386 20.88 13.38 16.88
N PRO A 387 20.14 13.69 15.78
CA PRO A 387 20.16 12.88 14.55
C PRO A 387 21.56 12.58 13.98
N ASP A 388 22.52 13.46 14.21
CA ASP A 388 23.93 13.24 13.81
C ASP A 388 24.60 12.06 14.52
N ASN A 389 24.10 11.67 15.70
CA ASN A 389 24.57 10.52 16.46
C ASN A 389 23.78 9.25 16.07
N THR A 390 23.73 8.96 14.76
CA THR A 390 23.03 7.78 14.25
C THR A 390 23.73 6.50 14.71
N ILE A 391 22.95 5.56 15.27
CA ILE A 391 23.44 4.28 15.80
C ILE A 391 23.01 3.06 14.97
N LEU A 392 21.92 3.19 14.20
CA LEU A 392 21.45 2.15 13.29
C LEU A 392 20.76 2.78 12.10
N THR A 393 21.01 2.23 10.92
CA THR A 393 20.31 2.57 9.68
C THR A 393 19.79 1.30 9.04
N TYR A 394 18.51 1.28 8.68
CA TYR A 394 17.93 0.21 7.88
C TYR A 394 17.24 0.78 6.65
N HIS A 395 17.76 0.45 5.48
CA HIS A 395 17.19 0.83 4.19
C HIS A 395 16.20 -0.20 3.71
N ARG A 396 15.13 0.27 3.09
CA ARG A 396 14.16 -0.58 2.45
C ARG A 396 14.79 -1.34 1.29
N PRO A 397 14.67 -2.69 1.28
CA PRO A 397 15.24 -3.48 0.21
C PRO A 397 14.53 -3.22 -1.12
N ALA A 398 15.25 -3.42 -2.23
CA ALA A 398 14.62 -3.50 -3.54
C ALA A 398 13.71 -4.73 -3.61
N GLY A 399 12.53 -4.59 -4.22
CA GLY A 399 11.53 -5.68 -4.25
C GLY A 399 10.92 -5.96 -2.87
N TYR A 400 10.79 -4.92 -2.04
CA TYR A 400 10.23 -5.06 -0.70
C TYR A 400 8.82 -5.68 -0.71
N ASP A 401 8.52 -6.39 0.37
CA ASP A 401 7.22 -6.98 0.66
C ASP A 401 6.96 -6.92 2.17
N GLN A 402 5.89 -7.58 2.62
CA GLN A 402 5.54 -7.62 4.04
C GLN A 402 6.61 -8.29 4.91
N GLU A 403 7.35 -9.26 4.37
CA GLU A 403 8.28 -10.08 5.17
C GLU A 403 9.55 -9.31 5.50
N ASN A 404 9.98 -8.44 4.58
CA ASN A 404 11.22 -7.69 4.70
C ASN A 404 11.02 -6.16 4.92
N TRP A 405 9.80 -5.64 4.77
CA TRP A 405 9.49 -4.23 5.03
C TRP A 405 8.02 -4.01 5.45
N PRO A 406 7.63 -4.37 6.67
CA PRO A 406 6.30 -4.07 7.21
C PRO A 406 6.09 -2.59 7.60
N PHE A 407 7.09 -1.73 7.36
CA PHE A 407 7.14 -0.34 7.82
C PHE A 407 6.44 0.65 6.88
N ASP A 408 5.39 0.21 6.19
CA ASP A 408 4.48 1.06 5.40
C ASP A 408 3.06 1.13 6.02
N ARG A 409 2.91 0.66 7.27
CA ARG A 409 1.67 0.62 8.05
C ARG A 409 1.86 1.29 9.42
N PRO A 410 0.76 1.58 10.16
CA PRO A 410 0.86 2.22 11.46
C PRO A 410 1.52 1.36 12.53
N PHE A 411 2.37 1.98 13.36
CA PHE A 411 3.00 1.40 14.55
C PHE A 411 2.58 2.20 15.79
N TYR A 412 2.40 1.52 16.92
CA TYR A 412 2.11 2.14 18.22
C TYR A 412 3.28 1.91 19.19
N PHE A 413 3.43 2.78 20.18
CA PHE A 413 4.50 2.70 21.17
C PHE A 413 4.20 1.67 22.24
N LEU A 414 5.26 1.04 22.75
CA LEU A 414 5.27 0.22 23.94
C LEU A 414 6.44 0.64 24.83
N PHE A 415 6.16 0.86 26.12
CA PHE A 415 7.19 1.09 27.13
C PHE A 415 7.06 0.10 28.27
N ASN A 416 8.15 -0.56 28.62
CA ASN A 416 8.15 -1.50 29.75
C ASN A 416 9.54 -1.62 30.38
N VAL A 417 9.55 -2.22 31.56
CA VAL A 417 10.78 -2.78 32.15
C VAL A 417 10.52 -4.25 32.48
N ALA A 418 11.11 -5.14 31.70
CA ALA A 418 11.11 -6.57 31.98
C ALA A 418 12.12 -6.92 33.08
N VAL A 419 11.91 -8.06 33.74
CA VAL A 419 12.83 -8.61 34.74
C VAL A 419 13.20 -10.04 34.38
N GLY A 420 14.49 -10.35 34.39
CA GLY A 420 15.01 -11.66 34.00
C GLY A 420 14.81 -11.93 32.50
N GLY A 421 14.23 -13.08 32.19
CA GLY A 421 14.01 -13.48 30.80
C GLY A 421 15.27 -13.91 30.05
N THR A 422 15.12 -14.16 28.76
CA THR A 422 16.19 -14.68 27.89
C THR A 422 17.30 -13.67 27.61
N TYR A 423 17.06 -12.37 27.87
CA TYR A 423 18.02 -11.30 27.60
C TYR A 423 18.41 -10.50 28.86
N GLY A 424 17.45 -9.94 29.59
CA GLY A 424 17.74 -9.21 30.85
C GLY A 424 18.32 -10.10 31.97
N GLY A 425 18.00 -11.39 31.95
CA GLY A 425 18.34 -12.37 33.00
C GLY A 425 19.51 -13.29 32.67
N VAL A 426 20.32 -12.98 31.65
CA VAL A 426 21.47 -13.81 31.25
C VAL A 426 22.44 -14.05 32.42
N GLU A 427 22.59 -13.06 33.30
CA GLU A 427 23.42 -13.13 34.51
C GLU A 427 22.59 -13.30 35.81
N GLY A 428 21.32 -13.67 35.69
CA GLY A 428 20.36 -13.70 36.81
C GLY A 428 19.78 -12.32 37.13
N VAL A 429 19.25 -12.16 38.34
CA VAL A 429 18.71 -10.88 38.84
C VAL A 429 19.37 -10.54 40.17
N ASP A 430 19.84 -9.31 40.34
CA ASP A 430 20.28 -8.79 41.62
C ASP A 430 19.10 -8.20 42.39
N ASN A 431 18.63 -8.91 43.42
CA ASN A 431 17.49 -8.50 44.24
C ASN A 431 17.73 -7.20 45.04
N SER A 432 18.97 -6.70 45.12
CA SER A 432 19.30 -5.47 45.85
C SER A 432 19.02 -4.19 45.07
N ILE A 433 18.80 -4.28 43.75
CA ILE A 433 18.52 -3.11 42.88
C ILE A 433 17.08 -2.61 42.97
N PHE A 434 16.19 -3.33 43.67
CA PHE A 434 14.77 -2.98 43.77
C PHE A 434 14.48 -2.11 45.01
N PRO A 435 13.58 -1.11 44.90
CA PRO A 435 12.83 -0.75 43.71
C PRO A 435 13.70 -0.08 42.64
N ALA A 436 13.44 -0.40 41.38
CA ALA A 436 14.10 0.19 40.22
C ALA A 436 13.07 1.03 39.43
N VAL A 437 13.52 2.06 38.73
CA VAL A 437 12.63 2.95 37.98
C VAL A 437 13.23 3.35 36.65
N MET A 438 12.49 3.16 35.56
CA MET A 438 12.76 3.87 34.31
C MET A 438 11.91 5.14 34.29
N GLU A 439 12.54 6.27 33.96
CA GLU A 439 11.88 7.57 33.88
C GLU A 439 11.80 8.03 32.42
N ILE A 440 10.63 8.48 31.98
CA ILE A 440 10.39 9.05 30.64
C ILE A 440 9.84 10.46 30.84
N ASP A 441 10.57 11.46 30.35
CA ASP A 441 10.21 12.88 30.44
C ASP A 441 9.15 13.24 29.40
N TYR A 442 9.35 12.84 28.14
CA TYR A 442 8.35 13.05 27.10
C TYR A 442 8.42 11.99 26.00
N VAL A 443 7.32 11.92 25.24
CA VAL A 443 7.25 11.29 23.92
C VAL A 443 6.75 12.34 22.94
N ARG A 444 7.48 12.58 21.86
CA ARG A 444 7.10 13.53 20.82
C ARG A 444 7.18 12.89 19.45
N VAL A 445 6.13 13.09 18.66
CA VAL A 445 6.03 12.63 17.28
C VAL A 445 5.88 13.83 16.38
N TYR A 446 6.76 13.91 15.39
CA TYR A 446 6.77 14.95 14.39
C TYR A 446 6.59 14.36 12.99
N GLN A 447 5.93 15.07 12.10
CA GLN A 447 5.81 14.70 10.69
C GLN A 447 6.08 15.91 9.78
N LEU A 448 6.59 15.64 8.57
CA LEU A 448 6.68 16.66 7.52
C LEU A 448 5.25 17.02 7.06
N GLU A 449 5.00 18.22 6.57
CA GLU A 449 3.71 18.55 5.93
C GLU A 449 3.53 17.93 4.53
#